data_AF-A7NQW1-F1
#
_entry.id   AF-A7NQW1-F1
#
_cell.length_a   1.000
_cell.length_b   1.000
_cell.length_c   1.000
_cell.angle_alpha   90.00
_cell.angle_beta   90.00
_cell.angle_gamma   90.00
#
_symmetry.space_group_name_H-M   'P 1'
#
loop_
_entity.id
_entity.type
_entity.pdbx_description
1 polymer ?
#
loop_
_entity_poly.entity_id
_entity_poly.type
_entity_poly.pdbx_seq_one_letter_code
_entity_poly.pdbx_strand_id
1 'polypeptide(L)'
;MRRMRGYDAPDQETQDRQMVRLFGNVRGEEATFAAGRLYFFPTFFDRLGLEVINPHDRVKGVGERGPILFECAPTRAQGTFTLLDVPLGVQVDGVEIAEDLAAVASGIHRMLVEDGFGAKTSSGFGTAEETLPDAGQLAIAADPLQSPQQKTFRSLTKLVEQAAAQDAR
;
A
#
# COMPACT_ATOMS: atom_id res chain seq x y z
N MET A 1 -1.40 2.25 -7.63
CA MET A 1 -2.68 2.64 -8.28
C MET A 1 -2.47 3.26 -9.66
N ARG A 2 -1.69 4.35 -9.82
CA ARG A 2 -1.48 5.01 -11.14
C ARG A 2 -1.09 4.06 -12.28
N ARG A 3 -0.06 3.22 -12.07
CA ARG A 3 0.37 2.20 -13.04
C ARG A 3 -0.69 1.14 -13.36
N MET A 4 -1.64 0.89 -12.46
CA MET A 4 -2.72 -0.09 -12.70
C MET A 4 -3.79 0.49 -13.61
N ARG A 5 -3.96 1.81 -13.59
CA ARG A 5 -4.96 2.54 -14.38
C ARG A 5 -4.40 3.12 -15.68
N GLY A 6 -3.13 2.90 -15.96
CA GLY A 6 -2.47 3.40 -17.17
C GLY A 6 -2.41 4.93 -17.22
N TYR A 7 -2.30 5.59 -16.06
CA TYR A 7 -2.13 7.03 -16.04
C TYR A 7 -0.71 7.41 -16.45
N ASP A 8 -0.63 8.34 -17.39
CA ASP A 8 0.59 8.88 -17.94
C ASP A 8 0.81 10.34 -17.49
N ALA A 9 -0.22 10.99 -16.95
CA ALA A 9 -0.18 12.36 -16.45
C ALA A 9 -0.89 12.53 -15.08
N PRO A 10 -0.42 13.42 -14.19
CA PRO A 10 -0.99 13.58 -12.85
C PRO A 10 -2.46 14.04 -12.79
N ASP A 11 -2.90 14.81 -13.79
CA ASP A 11 -4.27 15.33 -13.92
C ASP A 11 -5.32 14.23 -14.18
N GLN A 12 -4.89 13.07 -14.69
CA GLN A 12 -5.79 11.93 -14.87
C GLN A 12 -6.24 11.34 -13.53
N GLU A 13 -5.42 11.45 -12.48
CA GLU A 13 -5.77 10.97 -11.13
C GLU A 13 -6.84 11.87 -10.48
N THR A 14 -6.78 13.19 -10.72
CA THR A 14 -7.77 14.12 -10.18
C THR A 14 -9.11 14.06 -10.92
N GLN A 15 -9.11 13.54 -12.16
CA GLN A 15 -10.34 13.30 -12.92
C GLN A 15 -11.00 11.95 -12.61
N ASP A 16 -10.27 11.01 -11.99
CA ASP A 16 -10.81 9.72 -11.59
C ASP A 16 -11.53 9.84 -10.24
N ARG A 17 -12.86 9.72 -10.30
CA ARG A 17 -13.73 9.86 -9.12
C ARG A 17 -13.37 8.89 -8.00
N GLN A 18 -12.95 7.66 -8.33
CA GLN A 18 -12.55 6.68 -7.33
C GLN A 18 -11.24 7.08 -6.66
N MET A 19 -10.28 7.60 -7.41
CA MET A 19 -9.02 8.11 -6.85
C MET A 19 -9.22 9.33 -5.96
N VAL A 20 -10.07 10.27 -6.39
CA VAL A 20 -10.41 11.46 -5.58
C VAL A 20 -11.14 11.06 -4.29
N ARG A 21 -12.05 10.08 -4.32
CA ARG A 21 -12.68 9.56 -3.09
C ARG A 21 -11.65 8.94 -2.14
N LEU A 22 -10.77 8.08 -2.66
CA LEU A 22 -9.81 7.35 -1.85
C LEU A 22 -8.73 8.27 -1.25
N PHE A 23 -8.14 9.15 -2.05
CA PHE A 23 -6.95 9.92 -1.69
C PHE A 23 -7.20 11.42 -1.49
N GLY A 24 -8.36 11.93 -1.92
CA GLY A 24 -8.68 13.35 -1.89
C GLY A 24 -8.08 14.13 -3.06
N ASN A 25 -8.37 15.42 -3.11
CA ASN A 25 -7.81 16.35 -4.09
C ASN A 25 -6.92 17.43 -3.45
N VAL A 26 -6.11 18.10 -4.27
CA VAL A 26 -5.20 19.15 -3.82
C VAL A 26 -6.02 20.38 -3.40
N ARG A 27 -5.71 20.91 -2.21
CA ARG A 27 -6.36 22.13 -1.70
C ARG A 27 -6.11 23.29 -2.66
N GLY A 28 -7.19 23.88 -3.17
CA GLY A 28 -7.15 25.11 -3.97
C GLY A 28 -6.99 24.93 -5.48
N GLU A 29 -6.86 23.69 -5.99
CA GLU A 29 -6.83 23.41 -7.44
C GLU A 29 -8.23 23.13 -8.01
N GLU A 30 -9.20 22.78 -7.17
CA GLU A 30 -10.58 22.48 -7.57
C GLU A 30 -11.61 23.35 -6.83
N ALA A 31 -12.76 23.57 -7.47
CA ALA A 31 -13.87 24.36 -6.92
C ALA A 31 -14.48 23.75 -5.64
N THR A 32 -14.27 22.45 -5.42
CA THR A 32 -14.77 21.69 -4.26
C THR A 32 -13.65 20.81 -3.71
N PHE A 33 -13.18 21.12 -2.50
CA PHE A 33 -12.22 20.29 -1.80
C PHE A 33 -12.88 19.03 -1.22
N ALA A 34 -12.23 17.87 -1.40
CA ALA A 34 -12.61 16.59 -0.82
C ALA A 34 -11.40 15.96 -0.12
N ALA A 35 -11.53 15.68 1.17
CA ALA A 35 -10.56 14.86 1.89
C ALA A 35 -10.72 13.39 1.45
N GLY A 36 -9.60 12.68 1.29
CA GLY A 36 -9.61 11.25 0.98
C GLY A 36 -10.20 10.43 2.13
N ARG A 37 -10.72 9.26 1.78
CA ARG A 37 -11.27 8.27 2.74
C ARG A 37 -10.20 7.39 3.37
N LEU A 38 -9.02 7.29 2.76
CA LEU A 38 -7.94 6.42 3.24
C LEU A 38 -7.04 7.11 4.27
N TYR A 39 -6.86 6.44 5.40
CA TYR A 39 -5.95 6.82 6.46
C TYR A 39 -4.87 5.75 6.63
N PHE A 40 -3.61 6.16 6.45
CA PHE A 40 -2.44 5.30 6.61
C PHE A 40 -1.83 5.49 7.99
N PHE A 41 -1.57 4.39 8.70
CA PHE A 41 -0.88 4.42 9.99
C PHE A 41 0.60 4.08 9.81
N PRO A 42 1.49 4.64 10.65
CA PRO A 42 2.91 4.32 10.58
C PRO A 42 3.15 2.84 10.85
N THR A 43 4.00 2.23 10.02
CA THR A 43 4.49 0.86 10.24
C THR A 43 5.84 0.93 10.93
N PHE A 44 5.94 0.30 12.10
CA PHE A 44 7.20 0.13 12.82
C PHE A 44 7.72 -1.29 12.60
N PHE A 45 8.99 -1.41 12.23
CA PHE A 45 9.66 -2.69 12.03
C PHE A 45 10.27 -3.20 13.34
N ASP A 46 10.24 -4.52 13.54
CA ASP A 46 10.79 -5.21 14.70
C ASP A 46 12.34 -5.15 14.78
N ARG A 47 12.99 -4.81 13.67
CA ARG A 47 14.45 -4.84 13.52
C ARG A 47 14.95 -3.67 12.68
N LEU A 48 16.17 -3.26 13.03
CA LEU A 48 16.99 -2.30 12.29
C LEU A 48 18.26 -3.01 11.82
N GLY A 49 18.66 -2.75 10.58
CA GLY A 49 19.88 -3.28 9.97
C GLY A 49 20.72 -2.16 9.38
N LEU A 50 21.99 -2.46 9.11
CA LEU A 50 22.91 -1.59 8.39
C LEU A 50 23.34 -2.30 7.11
N GLU A 51 23.12 -1.64 5.98
CA GLU A 51 23.53 -2.10 4.66
C GLU A 51 24.70 -1.26 4.14
N VAL A 52 25.52 -1.88 3.29
CA VAL A 52 26.72 -1.25 2.73
C VAL A 52 26.69 -1.35 1.22
N ILE A 53 26.67 -0.20 0.55
CA ILE A 53 26.86 -0.12 -0.92
C ILE A 53 28.20 0.54 -1.18
N ASN A 54 29.04 -0.09 -2.02
CA ASN A 54 30.25 0.53 -2.54
C ASN A 54 30.07 0.79 -4.04
N PRO A 55 29.78 2.04 -4.47
CA PRO A 55 29.70 2.36 -5.89
C PRO A 55 31.08 2.20 -6.55
N HIS A 56 31.18 1.36 -7.57
CA HIS A 56 32.42 1.15 -8.33
C HIS A 56 32.43 1.94 -9.63
N ASP A 57 33.59 2.51 -9.97
CA ASP A 57 33.88 3.04 -11.29
C ASP A 57 33.85 1.89 -12.32
N ARG A 58 33.03 2.04 -13.36
CA ARG A 58 32.82 0.99 -14.37
C ARG A 58 34.06 0.69 -15.23
N VAL A 59 34.99 1.64 -15.35
CA VAL A 59 36.22 1.51 -16.15
C VAL A 59 37.34 0.91 -15.30
N LYS A 60 37.51 1.40 -14.08
CA LYS A 60 38.63 0.99 -13.21
C LYS A 60 38.30 -0.22 -12.33
N GLY A 61 37.03 -0.53 -12.12
CA GLY A 61 36.57 -1.63 -11.27
C GLY A 61 36.79 -1.41 -9.77
N VAL A 62 37.23 -0.23 -9.35
CA VAL A 62 37.49 0.14 -7.95
C VAL A 62 36.41 1.10 -7.44
N GLY A 63 36.22 1.14 -6.11
CA GLY A 63 35.27 2.05 -5.48
C GLY A 63 35.57 3.52 -5.83
N GLU A 64 34.56 4.25 -6.32
CA GLU A 64 34.72 5.66 -6.71
C GLU A 64 34.84 6.57 -5.48
N ARG A 65 34.02 6.30 -4.45
CA ARG A 65 33.86 7.17 -3.27
C ARG A 65 33.92 6.42 -1.93
N GLY A 66 34.23 5.13 -1.97
CA GLY A 66 34.23 4.25 -0.81
C GLY A 66 32.84 3.76 -0.38
N PRO A 67 32.77 2.90 0.64
CA PRO A 67 31.53 2.29 1.10
C PRO A 67 30.58 3.32 1.74
N ILE A 68 29.30 3.23 1.38
CA ILE A 68 28.21 4.03 1.93
C ILE A 68 27.39 3.12 2.84
N LEU A 69 27.37 3.46 4.14
CA LEU A 69 26.52 2.79 5.11
C LEU A 69 25.15 3.48 5.18
N PHE A 70 24.08 2.70 5.28
CA PHE A 70 22.75 3.23 5.53
C PHE A 70 21.90 2.24 6.33
N GLU A 71 20.98 2.80 7.11
CA GLU A 71 20.01 2.04 7.88
C GLU A 71 18.90 1.51 6.99
N CYS A 72 18.46 0.29 7.25
CA CYS A 72 17.32 -0.31 6.58
C CYS A 72 16.56 -1.27 7.51
N ALA A 73 15.33 -1.62 7.13
CA ALA A 73 14.69 -2.82 7.66
C ALA A 73 15.38 -4.04 7.00
N PRO A 74 16.06 -4.92 7.75
CA PRO A 74 16.77 -6.05 7.16
C PRO A 74 15.78 -7.07 6.58
N THR A 75 16.25 -7.96 5.70
CA THR A 75 15.40 -9.03 5.15
C THR A 75 14.72 -9.82 6.27
N ARG A 76 13.45 -10.17 6.06
CA ARG A 76 12.56 -10.81 7.03
C ARG A 76 12.18 -9.96 8.24
N ALA A 77 12.58 -8.69 8.33
CA ALA A 77 12.02 -7.78 9.33
C ALA A 77 10.49 -7.73 9.18
N GLN A 78 9.80 -7.69 10.32
CA GLN A 78 8.35 -7.73 10.39
C GLN A 78 7.82 -6.38 10.85
N GLY A 79 6.69 -5.99 10.30
CA GLY A 79 5.97 -4.78 10.68
C GLY A 79 4.49 -4.96 10.45
N THR A 80 3.67 -4.18 11.16
CA THR A 80 2.23 -4.18 10.95
C THR A 80 1.85 -3.01 10.05
N PHE A 81 1.31 -3.33 8.87
CA PHE A 81 0.71 -2.35 7.97
C PHE A 81 -0.78 -2.21 8.30
N THR A 82 -1.21 -0.99 8.64
CA THR A 82 -2.60 -0.70 8.97
C THR A 82 -3.09 0.45 8.11
N LEU A 83 -4.24 0.24 7.48
CA LEU A 83 -4.97 1.23 6.70
C LEU A 83 -6.44 1.19 7.12
N LEU A 84 -7.04 2.37 7.24
CA LEU A 84 -8.46 2.54 7.53
C LEU A 84 -9.12 3.25 6.36
N ASP A 85 -10.19 2.67 5.83
CA ASP A 85 -11.10 3.34 4.90
C ASP A 85 -12.31 3.86 5.70
N VAL A 86 -12.59 5.16 5.58
CA VAL A 86 -13.72 5.81 6.25
C VAL A 86 -14.68 6.33 5.18
N PRO A 87 -15.79 5.63 4.90
CA PRO A 87 -16.77 6.10 3.93
C PRO A 87 -17.43 7.40 4.42
N LEU A 88 -17.09 8.50 3.77
CA LEU A 88 -17.66 9.84 4.03
C LEU A 88 -18.86 10.10 3.11
N GLY A 89 -19.96 10.62 3.67
CA GLY A 89 -21.16 11.01 2.92
C GLY A 89 -22.44 10.99 3.77
N VAL A 90 -23.53 11.55 3.22
CA VAL A 90 -24.88 11.50 3.85
C VAL A 90 -25.51 10.12 3.68
N GLN A 91 -25.20 9.44 2.57
CA GLN A 91 -25.57 8.06 2.32
C GLN A 91 -24.32 7.29 1.93
N VAL A 92 -24.15 6.13 2.56
CA VAL A 92 -23.06 5.22 2.31
C VAL A 92 -23.57 4.14 1.37
N ASP A 93 -22.91 3.98 0.22
CA ASP A 93 -23.23 2.94 -0.77
C ASP A 93 -22.27 1.74 -0.59
N GLY A 94 -22.83 0.59 -0.22
CA GLY A 94 -22.06 -0.63 0.00
C GLY A 94 -21.38 -1.16 -1.27
N VAL A 95 -21.94 -0.90 -2.46
CA VAL A 95 -21.32 -1.29 -3.73
C VAL A 95 -20.09 -0.42 -3.98
N GLU A 96 -20.20 0.89 -3.77
CA GLU A 96 -19.07 1.81 -3.90
C GLU A 96 -17.93 1.45 -2.93
N ILE A 97 -18.25 1.13 -1.67
CA ILE A 97 -17.25 0.67 -0.69
C ILE A 97 -16.57 -0.61 -1.16
N ALA A 98 -17.33 -1.58 -1.67
CA ALA A 98 -16.76 -2.83 -2.15
C ALA A 98 -15.80 -2.60 -3.32
N GLU A 99 -16.17 -1.74 -4.28
CA GLU A 99 -15.29 -1.37 -5.40
C GLU A 99 -14.03 -0.64 -4.92
N ASP A 100 -14.18 0.26 -3.95
CA ASP A 100 -13.09 1.02 -3.33
C ASP A 100 -12.10 0.09 -2.61
N LEU A 101 -12.61 -0.81 -1.77
CA LEU A 101 -11.81 -1.81 -1.06
C LEU A 101 -11.11 -2.78 -2.03
N ALA A 102 -11.75 -3.18 -3.13
CA ALA A 102 -11.13 -4.04 -4.14
C ALA A 102 -9.95 -3.34 -4.83
N ALA A 103 -10.10 -2.06 -5.16
CA ALA A 103 -9.03 -1.25 -5.71
C ALA A 103 -7.89 -1.09 -4.70
N VAL A 104 -8.20 -0.83 -3.42
CA VAL A 104 -7.23 -0.70 -2.33
C VAL A 104 -6.46 -2.00 -2.10
N ALA A 105 -7.15 -3.13 -1.99
CA ALA A 105 -6.55 -4.45 -1.84
C ALA A 105 -5.55 -4.76 -2.97
N SER A 106 -5.97 -4.50 -4.21
CA SER A 106 -5.12 -4.69 -5.39
C SER A 106 -3.92 -3.75 -5.39
N GLY A 107 -4.13 -2.49 -4.98
CA GLY A 107 -3.06 -1.50 -4.83
C GLY A 107 -2.03 -1.87 -3.76
N ILE A 108 -2.48 -2.40 -2.61
CA ILE A 108 -1.62 -2.86 -1.51
C ILE A 108 -0.78 -4.07 -1.96
N HIS A 109 -1.41 -5.08 -2.56
CA HIS A 109 -0.68 -6.26 -3.07
C HIS A 109 0.42 -5.83 -4.03
N ARG A 110 0.07 -5.00 -5.02
CA ARG A 110 1.03 -4.52 -6.00
C ARG A 110 2.16 -3.68 -5.36
N MET A 111 1.82 -2.78 -4.44
CA MET A 111 2.81 -1.94 -3.74
C MET A 111 3.77 -2.77 -2.88
N LEU A 112 3.26 -3.72 -2.11
CA LEU A 112 4.08 -4.49 -1.15
C LEU A 112 4.84 -5.63 -1.82
N VAL A 113 4.26 -6.30 -2.81
CA VAL A 113 4.79 -7.56 -3.36
C VAL A 113 5.42 -7.39 -4.75
N GLU A 114 4.81 -6.60 -5.65
CA GLU A 114 5.22 -6.57 -7.07
C GLU A 114 6.13 -5.39 -7.42
N ASP A 115 5.71 -4.16 -7.10
CA ASP A 115 6.40 -2.93 -7.48
C ASP A 115 7.45 -2.51 -6.43
N GLY A 116 7.24 -2.88 -5.17
CA GLY A 116 7.97 -2.39 -4.01
C GLY A 116 7.65 -0.94 -3.63
N PHE A 117 8.06 -0.53 -2.43
CA PHE A 117 7.82 0.80 -1.87
C PHE A 117 9.08 1.46 -1.30
N GLY A 118 9.07 2.78 -1.22
CA GLY A 118 10.19 3.56 -0.68
C GLY A 118 11.34 3.77 -1.67
N ALA A 119 12.56 3.91 -1.14
CA ALA A 119 13.74 4.20 -1.93
C ALA A 119 14.40 2.91 -2.46
N LYS A 120 15.09 3.02 -3.60
CA LYS A 120 15.95 1.95 -4.18
C LYS A 120 15.22 0.65 -4.54
N THR A 121 13.94 0.71 -4.90
CA THR A 121 13.15 -0.45 -5.34
C THR A 121 13.78 -1.17 -6.55
N SER A 122 14.42 -0.44 -7.47
CA SER A 122 15.17 -1.03 -8.59
C SER A 122 16.37 -1.88 -8.18
N SER A 123 16.84 -1.76 -6.93
CA SER A 123 17.91 -2.57 -6.34
C SER A 123 17.37 -3.64 -5.38
N GLY A 124 16.06 -3.92 -5.40
CA GLY A 124 15.41 -4.97 -4.61
C GLY A 124 14.93 -4.56 -3.22
N PHE A 125 15.00 -3.27 -2.87
CA PHE A 125 14.52 -2.77 -1.58
C PHE A 125 13.01 -2.58 -1.55
N GLY A 126 12.43 -2.66 -0.34
CA GLY A 126 11.04 -2.28 -0.10
C GLY A 126 10.01 -3.26 -0.66
N THR A 127 10.34 -4.55 -0.72
CA THR A 127 9.38 -5.61 -1.06
C THR A 127 9.08 -6.45 0.17
N ALA A 128 7.86 -6.98 0.24
CA ALA A 128 7.38 -7.89 1.26
C ALA A 128 7.14 -9.28 0.67
N GLU A 129 7.17 -10.30 1.52
CA GLU A 129 6.81 -11.66 1.13
C GLU A 129 5.29 -11.77 0.90
N GLU A 130 4.87 -12.54 -0.11
CA GLU A 130 3.45 -12.75 -0.44
C GLU A 130 2.66 -13.43 0.70
N THR A 131 3.33 -14.29 1.45
CA THR A 131 2.73 -15.03 2.56
C THR A 131 3.19 -14.44 3.87
N LEU A 132 2.24 -14.19 4.76
CA LEU A 132 2.53 -13.70 6.11
C LEU A 132 3.19 -14.78 6.97
N PRO A 133 4.02 -14.38 7.96
CA PRO A 133 4.55 -15.30 8.96
C PRO A 133 3.42 -15.94 9.77
N ASP A 134 3.71 -16.99 10.55
CA ASP A 134 2.67 -17.81 11.18
C ASP A 134 1.70 -17.05 12.08
N ALA A 135 2.19 -16.00 12.76
CA ALA A 135 1.41 -15.11 13.60
C ALA A 135 0.79 -13.91 12.86
N GLY A 136 1.15 -13.70 11.59
CA GLY A 136 0.62 -12.61 10.77
C GLY A 136 -0.77 -12.90 10.24
N GLN A 137 -1.60 -11.85 10.15
CA GLN A 137 -2.97 -11.94 9.66
C GLN A 137 -3.31 -10.79 8.72
N LEU A 138 -4.17 -11.05 7.73
CA LEU A 138 -4.77 -10.05 6.85
C LEU A 138 -6.27 -9.94 7.13
N ALA A 139 -6.72 -8.73 7.45
CA ALA A 139 -8.11 -8.44 7.76
C ALA A 139 -8.69 -7.40 6.82
N ILE A 140 -9.97 -7.59 6.50
CA ILE A 140 -10.89 -6.49 6.21
C ILE A 140 -11.96 -6.59 7.29
N ALA A 141 -11.95 -5.65 8.22
CA ALA A 141 -12.87 -5.64 9.35
C ALA A 141 -13.91 -4.54 9.13
N ALA A 142 -15.13 -4.95 8.75
CA ALA A 142 -16.31 -4.08 8.82
C ALA A 142 -16.79 -3.95 10.27
N ASP A 143 -16.68 -5.03 11.05
CA ASP A 143 -16.76 -5.05 12.50
C ASP A 143 -15.35 -5.17 13.10
N PRO A 144 -14.84 -4.15 13.80
CA PRO A 144 -13.49 -4.17 14.40
C PRO A 144 -13.30 -5.25 15.47
N LEU A 145 -14.37 -5.95 15.89
CA LEU A 145 -14.32 -7.02 16.88
C LEU A 145 -14.10 -8.42 16.28
N GLN A 146 -14.14 -8.58 14.95
CA GLN A 146 -13.91 -9.86 14.31
C GLN A 146 -12.44 -10.06 13.92
N SER A 147 -11.85 -11.17 14.38
CA SER A 147 -10.47 -11.51 14.01
C SER A 147 -10.40 -12.13 12.62
N PRO A 148 -9.49 -11.66 11.75
CA PRO A 148 -9.26 -12.26 10.44
C PRO A 148 -8.62 -13.65 10.49
N GLN A 149 -8.78 -14.42 9.42
CA GLN A 149 -8.18 -15.76 9.28
C GLN A 149 -7.42 -15.97 7.96
N GLN A 150 -6.91 -14.91 7.32
CA GLN A 150 -6.18 -15.04 6.05
C GLN A 150 -4.69 -14.70 6.17
N LYS A 151 -3.88 -15.33 5.31
CA LYS A 151 -2.40 -15.31 5.37
C LYS A 151 -1.69 -14.83 4.09
N THR A 152 -2.40 -14.50 3.00
CA THR A 152 -1.78 -14.16 1.69
C THR A 152 -2.29 -12.84 1.14
N PHE A 153 -1.42 -11.97 0.63
CA PHE A 153 -1.85 -10.66 0.09
C PHE A 153 -2.80 -10.79 -1.10
N ARG A 154 -2.62 -11.81 -1.94
CA ARG A 154 -3.54 -12.11 -3.05
C ARG A 154 -4.97 -12.39 -2.59
N SER A 155 -5.16 -12.87 -1.36
CA SER A 155 -6.50 -13.21 -0.88
C SER A 155 -7.29 -12.00 -0.36
N LEU A 156 -6.68 -10.81 -0.30
CA LEU A 156 -7.36 -9.55 0.03
C LEU A 156 -8.54 -9.25 -0.91
N THR A 157 -8.42 -9.51 -2.21
CA THR A 157 -9.54 -9.27 -3.16
C THR A 157 -10.73 -10.18 -2.88
N LYS A 158 -10.47 -11.44 -2.49
CA LYS A 158 -11.53 -12.38 -2.08
C LYS A 158 -12.20 -11.97 -0.77
N LEU A 159 -11.46 -11.34 0.15
CA LEU A 159 -12.02 -10.80 1.39
C LEU A 159 -13.01 -9.67 1.12
N VAL A 160 -12.73 -8.81 0.14
CA VAL A 160 -13.65 -7.74 -0.24
C VAL A 160 -14.98 -8.31 -0.73
N GLU A 161 -14.94 -9.33 -1.58
CA GLU A 161 -16.16 -10.01 -2.07
C GLU A 161 -16.98 -10.61 -0.92
N GLN A 162 -16.31 -11.19 0.09
CA GLN A 162 -16.96 -11.79 1.26
C GLN A 162 -17.58 -10.74 2.19
N ALA A 163 -16.87 -9.64 2.45
CA ALA A 163 -17.37 -8.54 3.27
C ALA A 163 -18.60 -7.87 2.62
N ALA A 164 -18.53 -7.61 1.30
CA ALA A 164 -19.65 -7.03 0.55
C ALA A 164 -20.91 -7.91 0.57
N ALA A 165 -20.75 -9.24 0.57
CA ALA A 165 -21.86 -10.18 0.64
C ALA A 165 -22.50 -10.29 2.04
N GLN A 166 -21.78 -9.90 3.10
CA GLN A 166 -22.28 -9.90 4.48
C GLN A 166 -23.11 -8.65 4.81
N ASP A 167 -22.72 -7.48 4.29
CA ASP A 167 -23.45 -6.21 4.48
C ASP A 167 -24.73 -6.07 3.63
N ALA A 168 -24.90 -6.92 2.61
CA ALA A 168 -26.09 -6.95 1.76
C ALA A 168 -27.29 -7.73 2.36
N ARG A 169 -27.19 -8.19 3.60
CA ARG A 169 -28.22 -8.98 4.32
C ARG A 169 -28.80 -8.21 5.50
#